data_AF-A0A0L6CJ72-F1
#
_entry.id   AF-A0A0L6CJ72-F1
#
_cell.length_a   1.000
_cell.length_b   1.000
_cell.length_c   1.000
_cell.angle_alpha   90.00
_cell.angle_beta   90.00
_cell.angle_gamma   90.00
#
_symmetry.space_group_name_H-M   'P 1'
#
loop_
_entity.id
_entity.type
_entity.pdbx_description
1 polymer ?
#
loop_
_entity_poly.entity_id
_entity_poly.type
_entity_poly.pdbx_seq_one_letter_code
_entity_poly.pdbx_strand_id
1 'polypeptide(L)'
;MTYDVHTDHLRGASRSMSTSSSGMTTLSNDLARALRALGTATGSPDIATTADELARGWGRTTGGMLSEARGLTRGLSASATRYDHAERGLQAGGER
;
A
#
# COMPACT_ATOMS: atom_id res chain seq x y z
N MET A 1 -28.31 -15.71 -6.18
CA MET A 1 -27.39 -14.62 -6.57
C MET A 1 -25.98 -15.17 -6.43
N THR A 2 -25.40 -15.64 -7.54
CA THR A 2 -24.08 -16.28 -7.54
C THR A 2 -23.04 -15.19 -7.76
N TYR A 3 -22.22 -14.92 -6.75
CA TYR A 3 -21.13 -13.96 -6.85
C TYR A 3 -19.94 -14.66 -7.48
N ASP A 4 -19.66 -14.35 -8.75
CA ASP A 4 -18.51 -14.90 -9.46
C ASP A 4 -17.27 -14.06 -9.10
N VAL A 5 -16.45 -14.56 -8.18
CA VAL A 5 -15.21 -13.88 -7.78
C VAL A 5 -14.11 -14.34 -8.71
N HIS A 6 -13.78 -13.52 -9.70
CA HIS A 6 -12.67 -13.80 -10.61
C HIS A 6 -11.33 -13.54 -9.90
N THR A 7 -10.53 -14.60 -9.71
CA THR A 7 -9.24 -14.51 -8.99
C THR A 7 -8.23 -13.61 -9.69
N ASP A 8 -8.34 -13.47 -11.01
CA ASP A 8 -7.56 -12.51 -11.81
C ASP A 8 -7.84 -11.06 -11.42
N HIS A 9 -9.08 -10.70 -11.06
CA HIS A 9 -9.41 -9.36 -10.58
C HIS A 9 -8.78 -9.09 -9.22
N LEU A 10 -8.78 -10.07 -8.31
CA LEU A 10 -8.13 -9.95 -7.00
C LEU A 10 -6.61 -9.82 -7.14
N ARG A 11 -5.99 -10.60 -8.03
CA ARG A 11 -4.56 -10.51 -8.36
C ARG A 11 -4.23 -9.18 -9.03
N GLY A 12 -5.08 -8.69 -9.93
CA GLY A 12 -4.96 -7.37 -10.57
C GLY A 12 -5.02 -6.23 -9.55
N ALA A 13 -6.01 -6.25 -8.67
CA ALA A 13 -6.16 -5.28 -7.59
C ALA A 13 -4.96 -5.28 -6.62
N SER A 14 -4.47 -6.47 -6.24
CA SER A 14 -3.28 -6.62 -5.40
C SER A 14 -2.02 -6.00 -6.03
N ARG A 15 -1.79 -6.25 -7.33
CA ARG A 15 -0.69 -5.64 -8.08
C ARG A 15 -0.82 -4.12 -8.17
N SER A 16 -2.01 -3.62 -8.49
CA SER A 16 -2.28 -2.18 -8.54
C SER A 16 -2.00 -1.50 -7.20
N MET A 17 -2.49 -2.09 -6.10
CA MET A 17 -2.24 -1.61 -4.74
C MET A 17 -0.74 -1.59 -4.40
N SER A 18 -0.01 -2.63 -4.81
CA SER A 18 1.45 -2.71 -4.60
C SER A 18 2.18 -1.57 -5.32
N THR A 19 1.83 -1.30 -6.58
CA THR A 19 2.40 -0.18 -7.34
C THR A 19 2.07 1.17 -6.69
N SER A 20 0.81 1.39 -6.32
CA SER A 20 0.38 2.63 -5.65
C SER A 20 1.10 2.84 -4.32
N SER A 21 1.27 1.79 -3.51
CA SER A 21 2.00 1.86 -2.24
C SER A 21 3.49 2.19 -2.43
N SER A 22 4.09 1.69 -3.51
CA SER A 22 5.48 2.00 -3.86
C SER A 22 5.64 3.46 -4.28
N GLY A 23 4.69 3.96 -5.09
CA GLY A 23 4.62 5.39 -5.46
C GLY A 23 4.44 6.28 -4.24
N MET A 24 3.53 5.93 -3.32
CA MET A 24 3.29 6.68 -2.08
C MET A 24 4.52 6.69 -1.16
N THR A 25 5.29 5.60 -1.10
CA THR A 25 6.55 5.55 -0.36
C THR A 25 7.55 6.56 -0.92
N THR A 26 7.68 6.60 -2.24
CA THR A 26 8.60 7.51 -2.94
C THR A 26 8.22 8.97 -2.69
N LEU A 27 6.96 9.32 -2.97
CA LEU A 27 6.42 10.65 -2.71
C LEU A 27 6.56 11.07 -1.24
N SER A 28 6.39 10.12 -0.32
CA SER A 28 6.52 10.42 1.10
C SER A 28 7.95 10.81 1.48
N ASN A 29 8.92 10.06 0.97
CA ASN A 29 10.34 10.33 1.20
C ASN A 29 10.76 11.66 0.56
N ASP A 30 10.30 11.93 -0.66
CA ASP A 30 10.61 13.17 -1.37
C ASP A 30 10.06 14.40 -0.65
N LEU A 31 8.81 14.35 -0.17
CA LEU A 31 8.24 15.45 0.61
C LEU A 31 9.00 15.67 1.92
N ALA A 32 9.33 14.61 2.65
CA ALA A 32 10.10 14.72 3.88
C ALA A 32 11.47 15.36 3.64
N ARG A 33 12.12 15.02 2.51
CA ARG A 33 13.40 15.60 2.10
C ARG A 33 13.25 17.07 1.72
N ALA A 34 12.21 17.41 0.96
CA ALA A 34 11.91 18.79 0.55
C ALA A 34 11.63 19.69 1.76
N LEU A 35 10.85 19.22 2.74
CA LEU A 35 10.58 19.95 3.97
C LEU A 35 11.88 20.26 4.73
N ARG A 36 12.74 19.25 4.95
CA ARG A 36 14.03 19.47 5.61
C ARG A 36 14.92 20.43 4.84
N ALA A 37 14.97 20.31 3.50
CA ALA A 37 15.74 21.21 2.66
C ALA A 37 15.25 22.67 2.78
N LEU A 38 13.93 22.88 2.74
CA LEU A 38 13.31 24.19 2.96
C LEU A 38 13.70 24.75 4.33
N GLY A 39 13.58 23.95 5.39
CA GLY A 39 13.99 24.32 6.74
C GLY A 39 15.43 24.82 6.78
N THR A 40 16.36 24.05 6.21
CA THR A 40 17.79 24.43 6.16
C THR A 40 18.05 25.68 5.32
N ALA A 41 17.34 25.85 4.20
CA ALA A 41 17.52 26.98 3.30
C ALA A 41 17.06 28.31 3.91
N THR A 42 16.11 28.27 4.86
CA THR A 42 15.64 29.48 5.53
C THR A 42 16.66 30.09 6.49
N GLY A 43 17.64 29.31 6.97
CA GLY A 43 18.59 29.74 7.99
C GLY A 43 17.99 30.01 9.37
N SER A 44 16.69 29.82 9.56
CA SER A 44 15.99 30.01 10.84
C SER A 44 15.88 28.70 11.62
N PRO A 45 16.41 28.61 12.85
CA PRO A 45 16.30 27.42 13.70
C PRO A 45 14.85 27.00 13.97
N ASP A 46 13.95 27.97 14.15
CA ASP A 46 12.53 27.71 14.44
C ASP A 46 11.82 27.09 13.22
N ILE A 47 12.11 27.62 12.03
CA ILE A 47 11.55 27.10 10.78
C ILE A 47 12.14 25.72 10.48
N ALA A 48 13.43 25.52 10.69
CA ALA A 48 14.08 24.21 10.55
C ALA A 48 13.48 23.15 11.49
N THR A 49 13.22 23.53 12.75
CA THR A 49 12.57 22.64 13.73
C THR A 49 11.16 22.28 13.28
N THR A 50 10.36 23.29 12.91
CA THR A 50 8.99 23.09 12.41
C THR A 50 8.96 22.20 11.18
N ALA A 51 9.89 22.40 10.23
CA ALA A 51 9.97 21.60 9.01
C ALA A 51 10.35 20.14 9.29
N ASP A 52 11.24 19.87 10.25
CA ASP A 52 11.56 18.50 10.64
C ASP A 52 10.40 17.83 11.39
N GLU A 53 9.66 18.56 12.23
CA GLU A 53 8.45 18.06 12.87
C GLU A 53 7.38 17.67 11.83
N LEU A 54 7.15 18.52 10.83
CA LEU A 54 6.25 18.25 9.71
C LEU A 54 6.71 17.02 8.91
N ALA A 55 8.00 16.91 8.60
CA ALA A 55 8.56 15.76 7.89
C ALA A 55 8.37 14.45 8.68
N ARG A 56 8.59 14.48 10.00
CA ARG A 56 8.34 13.33 10.89
C ARG A 56 6.86 12.99 10.99
N GLY A 57 6.00 14.00 11.13
CA GLY A 57 4.55 13.84 11.16
C GLY A 57 4.03 13.17 9.89
N TRP A 58 4.47 13.67 8.73
CA TRP A 58 4.17 13.09 7.44
C TRP A 58 4.62 11.63 7.33
N GLY A 59 5.87 11.34 7.70
CA GLY A 59 6.41 9.97 7.68
C GLY A 59 5.63 8.99 8.56
N ARG A 60 5.11 9.42 9.72
CA ARG A 60 4.25 8.58 10.56
C ARG A 60 2.91 8.29 9.89
N THR A 61 2.26 9.32 9.35
CA THR A 61 0.96 9.19 8.67
C THR A 61 1.06 8.28 7.46
N THR A 62 2.04 8.51 6.58
CA THR A 62 2.24 7.67 5.39
C THR A 62 2.67 6.26 5.76
N GLY A 63 3.48 6.09 6.81
CA GLY A 63 3.84 4.78 7.36
C GLY A 63 2.63 3.95 7.76
N GLY A 64 1.64 4.57 8.42
CA GLY A 64 0.35 3.93 8.76
C GLY A 64 -0.40 3.48 7.51
N MET A 65 -0.60 4.38 6.55
CA MET A 65 -1.29 4.09 5.28
C MET A 65 -0.59 2.98 4.48
N LEU A 66 0.74 2.96 4.45
CA LEU A 66 1.53 1.90 3.79
C LEU A 66 1.36 0.54 4.48
N SER A 67 1.27 0.53 5.81
CA SER A 67 1.03 -0.70 6.56
C SER A 67 -0.35 -1.29 6.24
N GLU A 68 -1.37 -0.44 6.20
CA GLU A 68 -2.73 -0.83 5.80
C GLU A 68 -2.78 -1.33 4.36
N ALA A 69 -2.18 -0.60 3.41
CA ALA A 69 -2.12 -1.01 2.01
C ALA A 69 -1.43 -2.38 1.82
N ARG A 70 -0.34 -2.64 2.57
CA ARG A 70 0.32 -3.96 2.59
C ARG A 70 -0.54 -5.04 3.22
N GLY A 71 -1.33 -4.69 4.24
CA GLY A 71 -2.34 -5.59 4.82
C GLY A 71 -3.39 -5.99 3.79
N LEU A 72 -3.98 -5.02 3.10
CA LEU A 72 -4.98 -5.24 2.04
C LEU A 72 -4.43 -6.06 0.88
N THR A 73 -3.22 -5.74 0.42
CA THR A 73 -2.53 -6.48 -0.66
C THR A 73 -2.35 -7.96 -0.30
N ARG A 74 -1.91 -8.25 0.93
CA ARG A 74 -1.78 -9.62 1.45
C ARG A 74 -3.14 -10.32 1.53
N GLY A 75 -4.16 -9.63 2.03
CA GLY A 75 -5.53 -10.15 2.12
C GLY A 75 -6.09 -10.54 0.76
N LEU A 76 -5.99 -9.65 -0.24
CA LEU A 76 -6.46 -9.90 -1.61
C LEU A 76 -5.75 -11.12 -2.24
N SER A 77 -4.43 -11.22 -2.04
CA SER A 77 -3.63 -12.33 -2.57
C SER A 77 -3.99 -13.67 -1.90
N ALA A 78 -4.22 -13.66 -0.58
CA ALA A 78 -4.67 -14.83 0.15
C ALA A 78 -6.08 -15.26 -0.28
N SER A 79 -7.00 -14.32 -0.47
CA SER A 79 -8.34 -14.60 -0.98
C SER A 79 -8.29 -15.22 -2.37
N ALA A 80 -7.51 -14.65 -3.30
CA ALA A 80 -7.33 -15.22 -4.64
C ALA A 80 -6.85 -16.67 -4.60
N THR A 81 -5.86 -16.96 -3.74
CA THR A 81 -5.33 -18.32 -3.57
C THR A 81 -6.39 -19.30 -3.05
N ARG A 82 -7.25 -18.87 -2.11
CA ARG A 82 -8.33 -19.70 -1.57
C ARG A 82 -9.39 -20.00 -2.63
N TYR A 83 -9.75 -19.01 -3.46
CA TYR A 83 -10.68 -19.21 -4.56
C TYR A 83 -10.10 -20.17 -5.62
N ASP A 84 -8.84 -20.01 -6.02
CA ASP A 84 -8.18 -20.93 -6.97
C ASP A 84 -8.17 -22.39 -6.45
N HIS A 85 -8.02 -22.58 -5.13
CA HIS A 85 -8.04 -23.90 -4.52
C HIS A 85 -9.47 -24.48 -4.44
N ALA A 86 -10.46 -23.66 -4.11
CA ALA A 86 -11.86 -24.07 -4.05
C ALA A 86 -12.37 -24.49 -5.44
N GLU A 87 -12.03 -23.74 -6.49
CA GLU A 87 -12.42 -24.04 -7.86
C GLU A 87 -11.84 -25.37 -8.35
N ARG A 88 -10.56 -25.63 -8.09
CA ARG A 88 -9.93 -26.92 -8.40
C ARG A 88 -10.58 -28.10 -7.66
N GLY A 89 -10.97 -27.91 -6.40
CA GLY A 89 -11.66 -28.93 -5.62
C GLY A 89 -13.05 -29.28 -6.19
N LEU A 90 -13.77 -28.29 -6.70
CA LEU A 90 -15.06 -28.50 -7.35
C LEU A 90 -14.91 -29.22 -8.70
N GLN A 91 -13.92 -28.85 -9.51
CA GLN A 91 -13.64 -29.52 -10.78
C GLN A 91 -13.25 -30.99 -10.60
N ALA A 92 -12.40 -31.31 -9.61
CA ALA A 92 -11.99 -32.68 -9.31
C ALA A 92 -13.12 -33.56 -8.71
N GLY A 93 -14.14 -32.95 -8.10
CA GLY A 93 -15.29 -33.67 -7.53
C GLY A 93 -16.44 -33.93 -8.52
N GLY A 94 -16.45 -33.24 -9.66
CA GLY A 94 -17.49 -33.36 -10.69
C GLY A 94 -17.26 -34.46 -11.74
N GLU A 95 -16.09 -35.11 -11.74
CA GLU A 95 -15.75 -36.22 -12.66
C GLU A 95 -16.06 -37.62 -12.08
N ARG A 96 -16.97 -37.72 -11.10
CA ARG A 96 -17.41 -38.98 -10.49
C ARG A 96 -18.91 -39.19 -10.66
#